data_AF-A0A9X0BWB4-F1
#
_entry.id   AF-A0A9X0BWB4-F1
#
_cell.length_a   1.000
_cell.length_b   1.000
_cell.length_c   1.000
_cell.angle_alpha   90.00
_cell.angle_beta   90.00
_cell.angle_gamma   90.00
#
_symmetry.space_group_name_H-M   'P 1'
#
loop_
_entity.id
_entity.type
_entity.pdbx_description
1 polymer ?
#
loop_
_entity_poly.entity_id
_entity_poly.type
_entity_poly.pdbx_seq_one_letter_code
_entity_poly.pdbx_strand_id
1 'polypeptide(L)'
;MTSNSTDIEDLALSSNLPDTVPDLLQTVASHGKDLIAQDHEARLKLLEAARSLTYALETPREAIIRHCWSESTSYAALETAVDINLFSALGTDDKPKTVAELAEATSVDPILLGRLMKHLAAIGTITETGYNEYCPTGFSKVLTVERYSDAFPLMTRRFTKGIMALPAFLKKNNYQNPTSPTDTAFQMGYETDMGFFGHVQQEPLTAKQFNNHMSVYAQGRVRWMDPGFYPVQEQLIDGVAIGEDDVLLVDVGGSFGHDLSDFRRKWPGLPRSSGARAYYMHSVLHDWPDELCRKILANTVAAMRPGYSKVLVNENVIPDTGAYWT
;
A
#
# COMPACT_ATOMS: atom_id res chain seq x y z
N MET A 1 11.58 -43.85 25.26
CA MET A 1 10.83 -42.75 24.65
C MET A 1 11.70 -42.16 23.57
N THR A 2 11.57 -42.65 22.35
CA THR A 2 12.34 -42.16 21.19
C THR A 2 11.77 -40.81 20.80
N SER A 3 12.60 -39.78 20.87
CA SER A 3 12.35 -38.48 20.25
C SER A 3 12.12 -38.73 18.77
N ASN A 4 10.88 -38.48 18.29
CA ASN A 4 10.65 -38.26 16.87
C ASN A 4 11.34 -36.95 16.54
N SER A 5 12.61 -37.02 16.14
CA SER A 5 13.25 -35.88 15.49
C SER A 5 12.55 -35.71 14.15
N THR A 6 11.83 -34.61 13.98
CA THR A 6 11.29 -34.23 12.68
C THR A 6 12.43 -34.12 11.68
N ASP A 7 12.36 -34.86 10.57
CA ASP A 7 13.35 -34.75 9.51
C ASP A 7 13.17 -33.41 8.79
N ILE A 8 14.13 -32.52 8.96
CA ILE A 8 14.09 -31.15 8.40
C ILE A 8 14.17 -31.18 6.88
N GLU A 9 14.86 -32.16 6.29
CA GLU A 9 14.98 -32.27 4.84
C GLU A 9 13.65 -32.69 4.22
N ASP A 10 12.93 -33.61 4.86
CA ASP A 10 11.58 -33.98 4.45
C ASP A 10 10.60 -32.81 4.60
N LEU A 11 10.69 -32.04 5.71
CA LEU A 11 9.86 -30.85 5.89
C LEU A 11 10.05 -29.83 4.77
N ALA A 12 11.28 -29.61 4.33
CA ALA A 12 11.60 -28.64 3.29
C ALA A 12 10.92 -28.94 1.95
N LEU A 13 10.53 -30.20 1.71
CA LEU A 13 9.92 -30.70 0.48
C LEU A 13 8.43 -31.03 0.62
N SER A 14 7.90 -31.00 1.84
CA SER A 14 6.47 -31.22 2.12
C SER A 14 5.70 -29.90 2.20
N SER A 15 4.38 -29.95 2.00
CA SER A 15 3.50 -28.81 2.25
C SER A 15 3.71 -28.27 3.67
N ASN A 16 3.72 -26.94 3.81
CA ASN A 16 4.07 -26.28 5.06
C ASN A 16 3.03 -26.51 6.19
N LEU A 17 1.74 -26.54 5.87
CA LEU A 17 0.66 -26.80 6.84
C LEU A 17 -0.40 -27.76 6.26
N PRO A 18 -0.06 -29.04 6.03
CA PRO A 18 -0.93 -29.96 5.28
C PRO A 18 -2.27 -30.22 5.98
N ASP A 19 -2.28 -30.25 7.32
CA ASP A 19 -3.49 -30.52 8.11
C ASP A 19 -4.55 -29.41 8.02
N THR A 20 -4.16 -28.18 7.66
CA THR A 20 -5.09 -27.05 7.55
C THR A 20 -5.71 -26.92 6.15
N VAL A 21 -5.14 -27.60 5.15
CA VAL A 21 -5.56 -27.51 3.75
C VAL A 21 -7.05 -27.85 3.54
N PRO A 22 -7.61 -28.93 4.13
CA PRO A 22 -9.03 -29.26 3.94
C PRO A 22 -9.98 -28.15 4.43
N ASP A 23 -9.70 -27.60 5.62
CA ASP A 23 -10.52 -26.56 6.24
C ASP A 23 -10.40 -25.22 5.47
N LEU A 24 -9.20 -24.90 4.99
CA LEU A 24 -8.95 -23.72 4.15
C LEU A 24 -9.69 -23.83 2.81
N LEU A 25 -9.69 -25.01 2.18
CA LEU A 25 -10.46 -25.26 0.95
C LEU A 25 -11.97 -25.07 1.19
N GLN A 26 -12.50 -25.57 2.32
CA GLN A 26 -13.90 -25.36 2.68
C GLN A 26 -14.21 -23.88 2.90
N THR A 27 -13.31 -23.15 3.55
CA THR A 27 -13.43 -21.70 3.80
C THR A 27 -13.45 -20.90 2.49
N VAL A 28 -12.52 -21.20 1.58
CA VAL A 28 -12.47 -20.60 0.23
C VAL A 28 -13.77 -20.89 -0.53
N ALA A 29 -14.25 -22.14 -0.51
CA ALA A 29 -15.50 -22.51 -1.18
C ALA A 29 -16.73 -21.83 -0.57
N SER A 30 -16.76 -21.61 0.75
CA SER A 30 -17.82 -20.89 1.44
C SER A 30 -17.84 -19.41 1.04
N HIS A 31 -16.74 -18.70 1.24
CA HIS A 31 -16.65 -17.27 0.91
C HIS A 31 -16.76 -17.00 -0.60
N GLY A 32 -16.39 -17.96 -1.45
CA GLY A 32 -16.61 -17.90 -2.89
C GLY A 32 -18.10 -17.80 -3.26
N LYS A 33 -19.00 -18.43 -2.49
CA LYS A 33 -20.45 -18.28 -2.69
C LYS A 33 -20.94 -16.90 -2.26
N ASP A 34 -20.39 -16.37 -1.17
CA ASP A 34 -20.75 -15.05 -0.64
C ASP A 34 -20.28 -13.90 -1.56
N LEU A 35 -19.14 -14.06 -2.25
CA LEU A 35 -18.66 -13.08 -3.22
C LEU A 35 -19.65 -12.84 -4.37
N ILE A 36 -20.36 -13.88 -4.81
CA ILE A 36 -21.40 -13.77 -5.86
C ILE A 36 -22.56 -12.88 -5.38
N ALA A 37 -22.77 -12.76 -4.06
CA ALA A 37 -23.76 -11.87 -3.46
C ALA A 37 -23.31 -10.41 -3.29
N GLN A 38 -22.13 -10.03 -3.80
CA GLN A 38 -21.55 -8.67 -3.79
C GLN A 38 -21.23 -8.08 -2.40
N ASP A 39 -20.95 -8.91 -1.40
CA ASP A 39 -20.42 -8.44 -0.12
C ASP A 39 -18.92 -8.06 -0.24
N HIS A 40 -18.59 -6.79 0.06
CA HIS A 40 -17.23 -6.29 -0.01
C HIS A 40 -16.30 -6.95 1.04
N GLU A 41 -16.82 -7.28 2.22
CA GLU A 41 -16.05 -8.00 3.23
C GLU A 41 -15.78 -9.44 2.81
N ALA A 42 -16.74 -10.08 2.14
CA ALA A 42 -16.57 -11.44 1.63
C ALA A 42 -15.38 -11.56 0.68
N ARG A 43 -15.16 -10.54 -0.17
CA ARG A 43 -13.97 -10.48 -1.04
C ARG A 43 -12.66 -10.46 -0.24
N LEU A 44 -12.58 -9.68 0.84
CA LEU A 44 -11.39 -9.59 1.69
C LEU A 44 -11.13 -10.91 2.43
N LYS A 45 -12.16 -11.49 3.05
CA LYS A 45 -12.09 -12.77 3.75
C LYS A 45 -11.70 -13.92 2.81
N LEU A 46 -12.25 -13.92 1.59
CA LEU A 46 -11.87 -14.89 0.56
C LEU A 46 -10.39 -14.74 0.14
N LEU A 47 -9.93 -13.51 -0.07
CA LEU A 47 -8.54 -13.25 -0.44
C LEU A 47 -7.57 -13.69 0.67
N GLU A 48 -7.91 -13.44 1.92
CA GLU A 48 -7.14 -13.91 3.08
C GLU A 48 -7.09 -15.44 3.16
N ALA A 49 -8.24 -16.10 3.03
CA ALA A 49 -8.31 -17.57 3.01
C ALA A 49 -7.51 -18.18 1.85
N ALA A 50 -7.55 -17.57 0.66
CA ALA A 50 -6.77 -18.00 -0.49
C ALA A 50 -5.26 -17.85 -0.26
N ARG A 51 -4.82 -16.76 0.37
CA ARG A 51 -3.40 -16.58 0.75
C ARG A 51 -2.96 -17.62 1.78
N SER A 52 -3.76 -17.85 2.82
CA SER A 52 -3.48 -18.90 3.81
C SER A 52 -3.41 -20.28 3.19
N LEU A 53 -4.28 -20.58 2.22
CA LEU A 53 -4.21 -21.83 1.44
C LEU A 53 -2.89 -21.93 0.66
N THR A 54 -2.45 -20.85 -0.01
CA THR A 54 -1.15 -20.82 -0.67
C THR A 54 -0.01 -21.08 0.33
N TYR A 55 0.00 -20.42 1.49
CA TYR A 55 1.03 -20.63 2.51
C TYR A 55 1.01 -22.02 3.14
N ALA A 56 -0.15 -22.68 3.17
CA ALA A 56 -0.28 -24.05 3.66
C ALA A 56 0.25 -25.08 2.65
N LEU A 57 0.02 -24.82 1.35
CA LEU A 57 0.42 -25.71 0.26
C LEU A 57 1.90 -25.56 -0.14
N GLU A 58 2.40 -24.32 -0.19
CA GLU A 58 3.77 -24.00 -0.57
C GLU A 58 4.74 -24.73 0.38
N THR A 59 5.75 -25.38 -0.19
CA THR A 59 6.79 -26.02 0.62
C THR A 59 7.71 -24.96 1.24
N PRO A 60 8.35 -25.22 2.40
CA PRO A 60 9.31 -24.27 2.97
C PRO A 60 10.44 -23.89 2.00
N ARG A 61 10.91 -24.82 1.16
CA ARG A 61 11.91 -24.55 0.13
C ARG A 61 11.40 -23.59 -0.94
N GLU A 62 10.16 -23.76 -1.40
CA GLU A 62 9.53 -22.85 -2.36
C GLU A 62 9.33 -21.45 -1.76
N ALA A 63 8.91 -21.37 -0.50
CA ALA A 63 8.78 -20.10 0.22
C ALA A 63 10.12 -19.34 0.29
N ILE A 64 11.23 -20.04 0.55
CA ILE A 64 12.58 -19.46 0.51
C ILE A 64 12.88 -18.90 -0.89
N ILE A 65 12.63 -19.68 -1.94
CA ILE A 65 12.86 -19.23 -3.33
C ILE A 65 11.98 -18.03 -3.66
N ARG A 66 10.72 -18.00 -3.21
CA ARG A 66 9.81 -16.88 -3.42
C ARG A 66 10.37 -15.59 -2.83
N HIS A 67 10.77 -15.61 -1.56
CA HIS A 67 11.32 -14.44 -0.89
C HIS A 67 12.70 -14.02 -1.41
N CYS A 68 13.59 -14.98 -1.65
CA CYS A 68 14.96 -14.65 -2.07
C CYS A 68 15.06 -14.24 -3.53
N TRP A 69 14.29 -14.87 -4.43
CA TRP A 69 14.45 -14.71 -5.88
C TRP A 69 13.18 -14.21 -6.56
N SER A 70 12.01 -14.78 -6.27
CA SER A 70 10.79 -14.44 -7.03
C SER A 70 10.35 -13.01 -6.78
N GLU A 71 10.22 -12.56 -5.53
CA GLU A 71 9.64 -11.26 -5.20
C GLU A 71 10.48 -10.10 -5.76
N SER A 72 11.80 -10.14 -5.58
CA SER A 72 12.71 -9.11 -6.08
C SER A 72 12.76 -9.06 -7.62
N THR A 73 12.79 -10.22 -8.28
CA THR A 73 12.78 -10.27 -9.75
C THR A 73 11.43 -9.91 -10.36
N SER A 74 10.32 -10.25 -9.69
CA SER A 74 8.96 -9.85 -10.09
C SER A 74 8.78 -8.34 -10.03
N TYR A 75 9.29 -7.72 -8.97
CA TYR A 75 9.30 -6.29 -8.85
C TYR A 75 10.14 -5.63 -9.95
N ALA A 76 11.36 -6.12 -10.18
CA ALA A 76 12.23 -5.60 -11.24
C ALA A 76 11.60 -5.75 -12.64
N ALA A 77 10.90 -6.86 -12.90
CA ALA A 77 10.17 -7.08 -14.14
C ALA A 77 9.01 -6.08 -14.33
N LEU A 78 8.24 -5.81 -13.26
CA LEU A 78 7.16 -4.83 -13.29
C LEU A 78 7.67 -3.41 -13.54
N GLU A 79 8.72 -2.97 -12.83
CA GLU A 79 9.30 -1.65 -13.07
C GLU A 79 9.87 -1.53 -14.49
N THR A 80 10.56 -2.57 -14.97
CA THR A 80 11.06 -2.62 -16.36
C THR A 80 9.90 -2.49 -17.36
N ALA A 81 8.79 -3.20 -17.13
CA ALA A 81 7.61 -3.13 -17.97
C ALA A 81 6.96 -1.74 -17.99
N VAL A 82 6.96 -1.04 -16.85
CA VAL A 82 6.53 0.37 -16.78
C VAL A 82 7.47 1.25 -17.61
N ASP A 83 8.79 1.11 -17.44
CA ASP A 83 9.81 1.94 -18.11
C ASP A 83 9.74 1.85 -19.64
N ILE A 84 9.59 0.63 -20.17
CA ILE A 84 9.47 0.40 -21.62
C ILE A 84 8.07 0.68 -22.18
N ASN A 85 7.15 1.24 -21.37
CA ASN A 85 5.76 1.50 -21.72
C ASN A 85 4.99 0.26 -22.22
N LEU A 86 5.33 -0.92 -21.68
CA LEU A 86 4.77 -2.21 -22.12
C LEU A 86 3.26 -2.25 -21.95
N PHE A 87 2.73 -1.78 -20.82
CA PHE A 87 1.30 -1.87 -20.53
C PHE A 87 0.47 -1.01 -21.49
N SER A 88 0.96 0.18 -21.85
CA SER A 88 0.33 1.03 -22.86
C SER A 88 0.35 0.35 -24.24
N ALA A 89 1.47 -0.29 -24.61
CA ALA A 89 1.57 -1.05 -25.86
C ALA A 89 0.64 -2.28 -25.88
N LEU A 90 0.52 -2.98 -24.75
CA LEU A 90 -0.42 -4.11 -24.58
C LEU A 90 -1.87 -3.63 -24.65
N GLY A 91 -2.17 -2.44 -24.11
CA GLY A 91 -3.48 -1.81 -24.19
C GLY A 91 -4.49 -2.37 -23.18
N THR A 92 -5.75 -1.98 -23.37
CA THR A 92 -6.84 -2.31 -22.44
C THR A 92 -7.97 -3.14 -23.06
N ASP A 93 -7.90 -3.41 -24.36
CA ASP A 93 -8.78 -4.38 -25.00
C ASP A 93 -8.33 -5.80 -24.64
N ASP A 94 -9.26 -6.74 -24.51
CA ASP A 94 -8.96 -8.14 -24.18
C ASP A 94 -8.41 -8.92 -25.40
N LYS A 95 -7.80 -8.22 -26.35
CA LYS A 95 -7.25 -8.80 -27.57
C LYS A 95 -5.82 -9.30 -27.33
N PRO A 96 -5.50 -10.54 -27.72
CA PRO A 96 -4.13 -11.02 -27.63
C PRO A 96 -3.18 -10.21 -28.49
N LYS A 97 -1.95 -10.01 -28.00
CA LYS A 97 -0.82 -9.42 -28.74
C LYS A 97 0.39 -10.32 -28.63
N THR A 98 1.10 -10.45 -29.74
CA THR A 98 2.33 -11.24 -29.82
C THR A 98 3.53 -10.47 -29.29
N VAL A 99 4.57 -11.19 -28.87
CA VAL A 99 5.86 -10.58 -28.50
C VAL A 99 6.45 -9.77 -29.66
N ALA A 100 6.22 -10.18 -30.92
CA ALA A 100 6.73 -9.46 -32.09
C ALA A 100 6.08 -8.08 -32.23
N GLU A 101 4.75 -8.01 -32.13
CA GLU A 101 4.00 -6.74 -32.19
C GLU A 101 4.38 -5.81 -31.03
N LEU A 102 4.53 -6.37 -29.82
CA LEU A 102 4.92 -5.59 -28.65
C LEU A 102 6.37 -5.12 -28.74
N ALA A 103 7.28 -5.95 -29.25
CA ALA A 103 8.68 -5.58 -29.45
C ALA A 103 8.82 -4.41 -30.44
N GLU A 104 8.04 -4.42 -31.52
CA GLU A 104 7.95 -3.29 -32.45
C GLU A 104 7.41 -2.03 -31.75
N ALA A 105 6.32 -2.15 -31.00
CA ALA A 105 5.70 -1.02 -30.30
C ALA A 105 6.57 -0.40 -29.20
N THR A 106 7.36 -1.21 -28.48
CA THR A 106 8.22 -0.74 -27.38
C THR A 106 9.68 -0.53 -27.79
N SER A 107 10.06 -0.89 -29.02
CA SER A 107 11.45 -0.91 -29.50
C SER A 107 12.39 -1.77 -28.63
N VAL A 108 11.88 -2.84 -28.02
CA VAL A 108 12.65 -3.77 -27.17
C VAL A 108 13.02 -5.00 -27.98
N ASP A 109 14.21 -5.55 -27.75
CA ASP A 109 14.63 -6.81 -28.36
C ASP A 109 13.59 -7.93 -28.10
N PRO A 110 13.12 -8.65 -29.14
CA PRO A 110 12.03 -9.61 -29.00
C PRO A 110 12.39 -10.82 -28.13
N ILE A 111 13.67 -11.20 -28.03
CA ILE A 111 14.10 -12.31 -27.16
C ILE A 111 14.05 -11.85 -25.70
N LEU A 112 14.55 -10.65 -25.41
CA LEU A 112 14.45 -10.05 -24.08
C LEU A 112 12.98 -9.88 -23.67
N LEU A 113 12.17 -9.29 -24.55
CA LEU A 113 10.76 -9.05 -24.27
C LEU A 113 10.00 -10.37 -24.06
N GLY A 114 10.27 -11.39 -24.88
CA GLY A 114 9.65 -12.70 -24.69
C GLY A 114 9.93 -13.32 -23.32
N ARG A 115 11.15 -13.14 -22.78
CA ARG A 115 11.49 -13.59 -21.41
C ARG A 115 10.77 -12.77 -20.35
N LEU A 116 10.70 -11.45 -20.53
CA LEU A 116 9.99 -10.55 -19.62
C LEU A 116 8.49 -10.89 -19.56
N MET A 117 7.86 -11.10 -20.71
CA MET A 117 6.43 -11.43 -20.82
C MET A 117 6.09 -12.74 -20.12
N LYS A 118 6.92 -13.79 -20.26
CA LYS A 118 6.73 -15.06 -19.52
C LYS A 118 6.76 -14.85 -18.01
N HIS A 119 7.69 -14.02 -17.53
CA HIS A 119 7.78 -13.70 -16.11
C HIS A 119 6.53 -12.94 -15.62
N LEU A 120 6.10 -11.92 -16.38
CA LEU A 120 4.89 -11.15 -16.07
C LEU A 120 3.63 -12.02 -16.08
N ALA A 121 3.54 -13.00 -16.98
CA ALA A 121 2.44 -13.96 -17.02
C ALA A 121 2.46 -14.90 -15.81
N ALA A 122 3.63 -15.42 -15.44
CA ALA A 122 3.80 -16.32 -14.30
C ALA A 122 3.40 -15.67 -12.96
N ILE A 123 3.52 -14.34 -12.84
CA ILE A 123 3.13 -13.58 -11.64
C ILE A 123 1.71 -12.99 -11.73
N GLY A 124 0.94 -13.35 -12.77
CA GLY A 124 -0.45 -12.93 -12.93
C GLY A 124 -0.65 -11.48 -13.37
N THR A 125 0.40 -10.78 -13.82
CA THR A 125 0.27 -9.41 -14.33
C THR A 125 -0.43 -9.38 -15.68
N ILE A 126 -0.16 -10.36 -16.54
CA ILE A 126 -0.77 -10.56 -17.86
C ILE A 126 -1.18 -12.02 -18.00
N THR A 127 -1.95 -12.37 -19.02
CA THR A 127 -2.35 -13.76 -19.30
C THR A 127 -1.69 -14.26 -20.57
N GLU A 128 -1.00 -15.40 -20.53
CA GLU A 128 -0.49 -16.07 -21.74
C GLU A 128 -1.64 -16.81 -22.44
N THR A 129 -1.88 -16.50 -23.72
CA THR A 129 -2.96 -17.09 -24.53
C THR A 129 -2.44 -18.04 -25.61
N GLY A 130 -1.14 -18.00 -25.88
CA GLY A 130 -0.48 -18.83 -26.87
C GLY A 130 1.04 -18.64 -26.85
N TYR A 131 1.75 -19.35 -27.73
CA TYR A 131 3.21 -19.22 -27.83
C TYR A 131 3.59 -17.78 -28.14
N ASN A 132 4.24 -17.10 -27.19
CA ASN A 132 4.61 -15.70 -27.29
C ASN A 132 3.41 -14.78 -27.57
N GLU A 133 2.24 -15.08 -27.00
CA GLU A 133 1.02 -14.31 -27.18
C GLU A 133 0.32 -14.07 -25.82
N TYR A 134 -0.09 -12.83 -25.57
CA TYR A 134 -0.57 -12.42 -24.25
C TYR A 134 -1.75 -11.43 -24.32
N CYS A 135 -2.64 -11.51 -23.32
CA CYS A 135 -3.72 -10.55 -23.06
C CYS A 135 -3.49 -9.77 -21.75
N PRO A 136 -4.02 -8.53 -21.66
CA PRO A 136 -3.98 -7.77 -20.41
C PRO A 136 -4.91 -8.36 -19.33
N THR A 137 -4.54 -8.20 -18.06
CA THR A 137 -5.42 -8.42 -16.90
C THR A 137 -5.95 -7.09 -16.37
N GLY A 138 -6.89 -7.12 -15.42
CA GLY A 138 -7.30 -5.90 -14.71
C GLY A 138 -6.12 -5.13 -14.10
N PHE A 139 -5.08 -5.83 -13.64
CA PHE A 139 -3.89 -5.20 -13.09
C PHE A 139 -3.07 -4.47 -14.16
N SER A 140 -2.69 -5.14 -15.25
CA SER A 140 -1.92 -4.49 -16.33
C SER A 140 -2.69 -3.33 -16.99
N LYS A 141 -4.02 -3.41 -17.07
CA LYS A 141 -4.87 -2.33 -17.59
C LYS A 141 -4.79 -1.07 -16.73
N VAL A 142 -4.76 -1.22 -15.41
CA VAL A 142 -4.63 -0.07 -14.51
C VAL A 142 -3.24 0.58 -14.65
N LEU A 143 -2.21 -0.20 -14.94
CA LEU A 143 -0.84 0.28 -15.14
C LEU A 143 -0.63 1.06 -16.45
N THR A 144 -1.63 1.16 -17.34
CA THR A 144 -1.57 2.10 -18.48
C THR A 144 -1.77 3.55 -18.05
N VAL A 145 -2.23 3.78 -16.83
CA VAL A 145 -2.48 5.12 -16.28
C VAL A 145 -1.34 5.47 -15.34
N GLU A 146 -0.61 6.54 -15.68
CA GLU A 146 0.61 7.00 -14.99
C GLU A 146 0.43 7.12 -13.47
N ARG A 147 -0.74 7.58 -13.02
CA ARG A 147 -1.07 7.69 -11.59
C ARG A 147 -0.86 6.39 -10.81
N TYR A 148 -1.13 5.23 -11.42
CA TYR A 148 -0.94 3.93 -10.78
C TYR A 148 0.45 3.35 -11.02
N SER A 149 1.01 3.52 -12.23
CA SER A 149 2.33 2.96 -12.56
C SER A 149 3.49 3.70 -11.90
N ASP A 150 3.32 4.98 -11.52
CA ASP A 150 4.33 5.79 -10.82
C ASP A 150 4.81 5.19 -9.49
N ALA A 151 4.03 4.28 -8.89
CA ALA A 151 4.41 3.60 -7.66
C ALA A 151 5.72 2.79 -7.80
N PHE A 152 5.96 2.15 -8.96
CA PHE A 152 7.14 1.31 -9.17
C PHE A 152 8.46 2.12 -9.23
N PRO A 153 8.64 3.10 -10.13
CA PRO A 153 9.86 3.89 -10.13
C PRO A 153 10.05 4.67 -8.83
N LEU A 154 8.98 5.12 -8.17
CA LEU A 154 9.06 5.78 -6.86
C LEU A 154 9.71 4.89 -5.80
N MET A 155 9.24 3.65 -5.68
CA MET A 155 9.70 2.71 -4.66
C MET A 155 11.20 2.44 -4.81
N THR A 156 11.69 2.20 -6.03
CA THR A 156 13.13 2.04 -6.28
C THR A 156 13.92 3.31 -6.00
N ARG A 157 13.40 4.48 -6.41
CA ARG A 157 14.08 5.77 -6.21
C ARG A 157 14.16 6.17 -4.74
N ARG A 158 13.13 5.91 -3.93
CA ARG A 158 13.00 6.54 -2.59
C ARG A 158 12.67 5.60 -1.42
N PHE A 159 12.39 4.32 -1.63
CA PHE A 159 12.06 3.40 -0.53
C PHE A 159 12.99 2.18 -0.45
N THR A 160 13.18 1.48 -1.56
CA THR A 160 13.74 0.12 -1.59
C THR A 160 15.10 0.02 -0.91
N LYS A 161 16.00 0.99 -1.12
CA LYS A 161 17.32 0.94 -0.47
C LYS A 161 17.24 1.04 1.05
N GLY A 162 16.35 1.89 1.56
CA GLY A 162 16.11 2.02 3.01
C GLY A 162 15.52 0.75 3.61
N ILE A 163 14.56 0.13 2.92
CA ILE A 163 13.94 -1.15 3.34
C ILE A 163 15.01 -2.25 3.40
N MET A 164 15.83 -2.38 2.36
CA MET A 164 16.88 -3.41 2.29
C MET A 164 18.04 -3.17 3.26
N ALA A 165 18.24 -1.94 3.73
CA ALA A 165 19.24 -1.61 4.75
C ALA A 165 18.79 -1.95 6.18
N LEU A 166 17.50 -2.22 6.41
CA LEU A 166 16.94 -2.45 7.74
C LEU A 166 17.67 -3.55 8.54
N PRO A 167 17.98 -4.75 7.99
CA PRO A 167 18.68 -5.77 8.76
C PRO A 167 20.08 -5.31 9.23
N ALA A 168 20.83 -4.61 8.36
CA ALA A 168 22.14 -4.09 8.69
C ALA A 168 22.06 -2.97 9.74
N PHE A 169 21.07 -2.08 9.60
CA PHE A 169 20.81 -1.01 10.56
C PHE A 169 20.44 -1.55 11.93
N LEU A 170 19.52 -2.51 12.02
CA LEU A 170 19.12 -3.11 13.29
C LEU A 170 20.30 -3.84 13.94
N LYS A 171 21.10 -4.58 13.16
CA LYS A 171 22.32 -5.22 13.67
C LYS A 171 23.32 -4.20 14.23
N LYS A 172 23.58 -3.11 13.51
CA LYS A 172 24.45 -2.00 13.96
C LYS A 172 23.98 -1.41 15.29
N ASN A 173 22.67 -1.31 15.48
CA ASN A 173 22.03 -0.72 16.65
C ASN A 173 21.66 -1.75 17.73
N ASN A 174 22.24 -2.96 17.71
CA ASN A 174 21.99 -4.01 18.69
C ASN A 174 20.49 -4.33 18.88
N TYR A 175 19.73 -4.27 17.78
CA TYR A 175 18.30 -4.52 17.74
C TYR A 175 17.48 -3.68 18.73
N GLN A 176 17.94 -2.47 19.03
CA GLN A 176 17.20 -1.49 19.83
C GLN A 176 16.22 -0.69 18.95
N ASN A 177 15.14 -0.22 19.57
CA ASN A 177 14.15 0.59 18.89
C ASN A 177 14.77 1.90 18.36
N PRO A 178 14.64 2.22 17.06
CA PRO A 178 15.05 3.52 16.55
C PRO A 178 14.13 4.61 17.09
N THR A 179 14.71 5.67 17.65
CA THR A 179 13.97 6.83 18.20
C THR A 179 14.24 8.13 17.44
N SER A 180 15.17 8.12 16.48
CA SER A 180 15.55 9.29 15.70
C SER A 180 14.83 9.30 14.35
N PRO A 181 14.29 10.46 13.91
CA PRO A 181 13.70 10.60 12.57
C PRO A 181 14.77 10.68 11.45
N THR A 182 16.04 10.88 11.81
CA THR A 182 17.15 11.08 10.87
C THR A 182 18.32 10.12 11.09
N ASP A 183 18.14 9.09 11.92
CA ASP A 183 19.08 7.98 12.07
C ASP A 183 18.29 6.67 12.03
N THR A 184 17.96 6.25 10.81
CA THR A 184 17.18 5.04 10.52
C THR A 184 17.83 4.24 9.39
N ALA A 185 17.24 3.08 9.08
CA ALA A 185 17.62 2.29 7.91
C ALA A 185 17.54 3.08 6.60
N PHE A 186 16.65 4.07 6.51
CA PHE A 186 16.55 4.95 5.35
C PHE A 186 17.85 5.71 5.08
N GLN A 187 18.39 6.40 6.09
CA GLN A 187 19.65 7.14 5.96
C GLN A 187 20.82 6.22 5.65
N MET A 188 20.84 5.02 6.23
CA MET A 188 21.85 4.00 5.92
C MET A 188 21.77 3.54 4.46
N GLY A 189 20.58 3.24 3.95
CA GLY A 189 20.40 2.69 2.59
C GLY A 189 20.61 3.72 1.48
N TYR A 190 20.27 4.99 1.73
CA TYR A 190 20.44 6.08 0.78
C TYR A 190 21.72 6.90 0.97
N GLU A 191 22.52 6.56 1.99
CA GLU A 191 23.77 7.27 2.33
C GLU A 191 23.55 8.78 2.43
N THR A 192 22.52 9.18 3.20
CA THR A 192 22.06 10.58 3.31
C THR A 192 21.84 10.97 4.76
N ASP A 193 21.98 12.26 5.07
CA ASP A 193 21.65 12.88 6.36
C ASP A 193 20.22 13.48 6.38
N MET A 194 19.53 13.48 5.24
CA MET A 194 18.19 14.04 5.12
C MET A 194 17.13 13.15 5.76
N GLY A 195 16.08 13.77 6.31
CA GLY A 195 14.82 13.08 6.58
C GLY A 195 14.13 12.63 5.28
N PHE A 196 13.24 11.63 5.38
CA PHE A 196 12.56 11.05 4.22
C PHE A 196 11.87 12.10 3.33
N PHE A 197 11.06 12.98 3.90
CA PHE A 197 10.35 14.02 3.13
C PHE A 197 11.28 15.01 2.45
N GLY A 198 12.38 15.39 3.11
CA GLY A 198 13.41 16.24 2.50
C GLY A 198 14.06 15.56 1.29
N HIS A 199 14.26 14.24 1.37
CA HIS A 199 14.82 13.45 0.28
C HIS A 199 13.85 13.29 -0.90
N VAL A 200 12.55 13.09 -0.65
CA VAL A 200 11.49 13.01 -1.68
C VAL A 200 11.33 14.35 -2.44
N GLN A 201 11.47 15.47 -1.75
CA GLN A 201 11.25 16.81 -2.32
C GLN A 201 12.43 17.34 -3.15
N GLN A 202 13.52 16.59 -3.28
CA GLN A 202 14.71 17.02 -4.02
C GLN A 202 14.46 17.22 -5.52
N GLU A 203 13.52 16.48 -6.11
CA GLU A 203 13.24 16.55 -7.55
C GLU A 203 11.73 16.55 -7.84
N PRO A 204 11.26 17.37 -8.81
CA PRO A 204 9.83 17.45 -9.14
C PRO A 204 9.21 16.11 -9.56
N LEU A 205 9.98 15.25 -10.23
CA LEU A 205 9.50 13.95 -10.70
C LEU A 205 9.17 13.02 -9.53
N THR A 206 10.10 12.80 -8.61
CA THR A 206 9.84 12.01 -7.40
C THR A 206 8.67 12.59 -6.60
N ALA A 207 8.59 13.91 -6.43
CA ALA A 207 7.49 14.54 -5.69
C ALA A 207 6.13 14.22 -6.34
N LYS A 208 6.03 14.34 -7.68
CA LYS A 208 4.84 13.92 -8.44
C LYS A 208 4.52 12.44 -8.20
N GLN A 209 5.50 11.56 -8.34
CA GLN A 209 5.31 10.11 -8.21
C GLN A 209 4.86 9.74 -6.79
N PHE A 210 5.44 10.37 -5.77
CA PHE A 210 5.02 10.22 -4.37
C PHE A 210 3.57 10.61 -4.16
N ASN A 211 3.15 11.76 -4.71
CA ASN A 211 1.76 12.21 -4.62
C ASN A 211 0.79 11.27 -5.33
N ASN A 212 1.17 10.79 -6.52
CA ASN A 212 0.39 9.79 -7.25
C ASN A 212 0.24 8.51 -6.42
N HIS A 213 1.33 8.00 -5.85
CA HIS A 213 1.31 6.81 -4.99
C HIS A 213 0.41 6.99 -3.76
N MET A 214 0.51 8.12 -3.04
CA MET A 214 -0.36 8.43 -1.91
C MET A 214 -1.84 8.56 -2.32
N SER A 215 -2.12 9.12 -3.50
CA SER A 215 -3.50 9.20 -4.02
C SER A 215 -4.12 7.83 -4.29
N VAL A 216 -3.31 6.88 -4.80
CA VAL A 216 -3.73 5.49 -5.05
C VAL A 216 -3.89 4.74 -3.72
N TYR A 217 -2.98 4.94 -2.77
CA TYR A 217 -3.05 4.32 -1.44
C TYR A 217 -4.36 4.67 -0.70
N ALA A 218 -4.84 5.92 -0.85
CA ALA A 218 -6.09 6.37 -0.24
C ALA A 218 -7.36 5.93 -1.01
N GLN A 219 -7.24 5.41 -2.23
CA GLN A 219 -8.38 5.09 -3.09
C GLN A 219 -9.14 3.85 -2.59
N GLY A 220 -10.47 3.88 -2.66
CA GLY A 220 -11.34 2.74 -2.31
C GLY A 220 -11.58 2.52 -0.81
N ARG A 221 -10.93 3.29 0.06
CA ARG A 221 -11.19 3.26 1.51
C ARG A 221 -12.42 4.10 1.86
N VAL A 222 -13.21 3.62 2.81
CA VAL A 222 -14.27 4.42 3.44
C VAL A 222 -13.60 5.65 4.06
N ARG A 223 -14.14 6.84 3.77
CA ARG A 223 -13.57 8.08 4.30
C ARG A 223 -14.17 8.37 5.66
N TRP A 224 -13.39 9.01 6.53
CA TRP A 224 -13.82 9.29 7.91
C TRP A 224 -15.14 10.07 7.96
N MET A 225 -15.37 10.97 7.00
CA MET A 225 -16.58 11.81 6.91
C MET A 225 -17.76 11.14 6.18
N ASP A 226 -17.67 9.86 5.82
CA ASP A 226 -18.79 9.12 5.26
C ASP A 226 -19.83 8.78 6.34
N PRO A 227 -21.14 8.82 6.02
CA PRO A 227 -22.19 8.40 6.94
C PRO A 227 -21.92 6.99 7.48
N GLY A 228 -21.95 6.84 8.80
CA GLY A 228 -21.70 5.56 9.49
C GLY A 228 -20.25 5.32 9.91
N PHE A 229 -19.28 6.16 9.52
CA PHE A 229 -17.89 6.07 10.01
C PHE A 229 -17.66 6.98 11.21
N TYR A 230 -17.60 8.30 10.99
CA TYR A 230 -17.53 9.30 12.06
C TYR A 230 -18.80 10.16 12.05
N PRO A 231 -19.48 10.33 13.19
CA PRO A 231 -20.72 11.12 13.27
C PRO A 231 -20.43 12.62 13.16
N VAL A 232 -20.17 13.11 11.94
CA VAL A 232 -19.78 14.50 11.65
C VAL A 232 -20.82 15.50 12.14
N GLN A 233 -22.11 15.25 11.87
CA GLN A 233 -23.20 16.16 12.24
C GLN A 233 -23.24 16.31 13.76
N GLU A 234 -23.34 15.20 14.49
CA GLU A 234 -23.50 15.17 15.93
C GLU A 234 -22.24 15.66 16.66
N GLN A 235 -21.06 15.30 16.14
CA GLN A 235 -19.81 15.60 16.83
C GLN A 235 -19.22 16.96 16.46
N LEU A 236 -19.44 17.46 15.25
CA LEU A 236 -18.82 18.71 14.81
C LEU A 236 -19.82 19.87 14.70
N ILE A 237 -21.09 19.60 14.40
CA ILE A 237 -22.07 20.64 14.03
C ILE A 237 -23.12 20.87 15.12
N ASP A 238 -23.74 19.80 15.62
CA ASP A 238 -24.87 19.91 16.55
C ASP A 238 -24.46 20.54 17.88
N GLY A 239 -25.37 21.37 18.43
CA GLY A 239 -25.19 22.01 19.73
C GLY A 239 -24.10 23.08 19.79
N VAL A 240 -23.54 23.48 18.63
CA VAL A 240 -22.47 24.47 18.53
C VAL A 240 -22.88 25.58 17.55
N ALA A 241 -22.90 26.82 18.02
CA ALA A 241 -23.03 27.97 17.14
C ALA A 241 -21.69 28.18 16.41
N ILE A 242 -21.67 27.91 15.11
CA ILE A 242 -20.54 28.20 14.22
C ILE A 242 -20.85 29.52 13.52
N GLY A 243 -20.15 30.57 13.92
CA GLY A 243 -20.32 31.91 13.37
C GLY A 243 -19.76 32.04 11.95
N GLU A 244 -20.09 33.16 11.30
CA GLU A 244 -19.48 33.56 10.02
C GLU A 244 -17.97 33.80 10.13
N ASP A 245 -17.43 33.83 11.34
CA ASP A 245 -16.01 33.97 11.66
C ASP A 245 -15.37 32.72 12.33
N ASP A 246 -15.92 31.49 12.28
CA ASP A 246 -15.34 30.23 12.82
C ASP A 246 -14.79 29.19 11.80
N VAL A 247 -13.63 28.55 12.07
CA VAL A 247 -13.08 27.45 11.21
C VAL A 247 -13.81 26.17 11.59
N LEU A 248 -14.38 25.46 10.62
CA LEU A 248 -14.92 24.15 10.91
C LEU A 248 -13.81 23.08 11.05
N LEU A 249 -12.91 23.02 10.08
CA LEU A 249 -11.93 21.94 9.97
C LEU A 249 -10.57 22.48 9.53
N VAL A 250 -9.53 22.18 10.31
CA VAL A 250 -8.12 22.35 9.95
C VAL A 250 -7.55 20.98 9.65
N ASP A 251 -7.00 20.80 8.46
CA ASP A 251 -6.32 19.58 8.03
C ASP A 251 -4.81 19.73 8.26
N VAL A 252 -4.33 19.24 9.40
CA VAL A 252 -2.93 19.34 9.82
C VAL A 252 -2.14 18.25 9.10
N GLY A 253 -1.25 18.67 8.19
CA GLY A 253 -0.52 17.73 7.34
C GLY A 253 -1.31 17.28 6.10
N GLY A 254 -2.40 17.95 5.74
CA GLY A 254 -3.32 17.57 4.65
C GLY A 254 -2.77 17.56 3.22
N SER A 255 -1.48 17.86 3.02
CA SER A 255 -0.81 17.84 1.72
C SER A 255 -1.59 18.64 0.65
N PHE A 256 -2.03 18.01 -0.44
CA PHE A 256 -2.83 18.63 -1.51
C PHE A 256 -4.28 18.95 -1.13
N GLY A 257 -4.70 18.68 0.11
CA GLY A 257 -6.03 19.00 0.61
C GLY A 257 -7.13 18.10 0.03
N HIS A 258 -6.82 16.84 -0.27
CA HIS A 258 -7.80 15.87 -0.78
C HIS A 258 -8.93 15.63 0.23
N ASP A 259 -8.60 15.48 1.52
CA ASP A 259 -9.59 15.29 2.58
C ASP A 259 -10.49 16.52 2.74
N LEU A 260 -9.94 17.74 2.71
CA LEU A 260 -10.75 18.98 2.72
C LEU A 260 -11.65 19.10 1.49
N SER A 261 -11.14 18.74 0.31
CA SER A 261 -11.89 18.78 -0.95
C SER A 261 -13.07 17.80 -0.92
N ASP A 262 -12.83 16.57 -0.46
CA ASP A 262 -13.87 15.55 -0.29
C ASP A 262 -14.86 15.93 0.82
N PHE A 263 -14.39 16.49 1.93
CA PHE A 263 -15.24 16.96 3.01
C PHE A 263 -16.21 18.02 2.50
N ARG A 264 -15.72 19.03 1.79
CA ARG A 264 -16.54 20.10 1.20
C ARG A 264 -17.53 19.57 0.17
N ARG A 265 -17.15 18.57 -0.62
CA ARG A 265 -18.04 17.95 -1.62
C ARG A 265 -19.17 17.16 -0.94
N LYS A 266 -18.88 16.44 0.13
CA LYS A 266 -19.85 15.63 0.87
C LYS A 266 -20.71 16.47 1.83
N TRP A 267 -20.18 17.60 2.31
CA TRP A 267 -20.81 18.49 3.27
C TRP A 267 -20.84 19.96 2.78
N PRO A 268 -21.53 20.26 1.66
CA PRO A 268 -21.45 21.57 0.99
C PRO A 268 -22.12 22.72 1.75
N GLY A 269 -23.00 22.43 2.71
CA GLY A 269 -23.79 23.42 3.46
C GLY A 269 -23.12 23.97 4.72
N LEU A 270 -21.86 23.61 5.00
CA LEU A 270 -21.21 23.96 6.27
C LEU A 270 -20.47 25.32 6.22
N PRO A 271 -20.38 26.06 7.34
CA PRO A 271 -19.76 27.39 7.40
C PRO A 271 -18.24 27.38 7.17
N ARG A 272 -17.67 28.55 6.83
CA ARG A 272 -16.23 28.73 6.49
C ARG A 272 -15.64 29.97 7.15
N SER A 273 -14.84 29.85 8.21
CA SER A 273 -14.20 31.04 8.78
C SER A 273 -13.16 30.76 9.89
N SER A 274 -12.89 31.61 10.91
CA SER A 274 -11.70 31.64 11.81
C SER A 274 -11.85 31.14 13.28
N GLY A 275 -11.44 29.89 13.56
CA GLY A 275 -11.39 29.29 14.91
C GLY A 275 -11.83 27.83 14.89
N ALA A 276 -10.89 26.88 14.93
CA ALA A 276 -11.16 25.52 14.48
C ALA A 276 -11.98 24.66 15.44
N ARG A 277 -13.13 24.18 14.98
CA ARG A 277 -13.94 23.16 15.66
C ARG A 277 -13.24 21.81 15.66
N ALA A 278 -12.58 21.43 14.56
CA ALA A 278 -11.79 20.22 14.47
C ALA A 278 -10.40 20.50 13.89
N TYR A 279 -9.38 19.92 14.52
CA TYR A 279 -8.04 19.74 13.97
C TYR A 279 -7.90 18.26 13.59
N TYR A 280 -7.77 17.98 12.32
CA TYR A 280 -7.73 16.64 11.76
C TYR A 280 -6.32 16.30 11.29
N MET A 281 -5.85 15.10 11.63
CA MET A 281 -4.57 14.55 11.20
C MET A 281 -4.83 13.18 10.58
N HIS A 282 -4.35 12.96 9.36
CA HIS A 282 -4.56 11.71 8.62
C HIS A 282 -3.26 11.21 8.02
N SER A 283 -2.80 10.04 8.47
CA SER A 283 -1.49 9.49 8.07
C SER A 283 -0.36 10.51 8.30
N VAL A 284 -0.28 11.03 9.53
CA VAL A 284 0.70 12.05 9.94
C VAL A 284 1.55 11.55 11.08
N LEU A 285 0.93 11.09 12.17
CA LEU A 285 1.65 10.76 13.40
C LEU A 285 2.48 9.48 13.24
N HIS A 286 2.12 8.59 12.31
CA HIS A 286 2.88 7.37 12.05
C HIS A 286 4.27 7.59 11.41
N ASP A 287 4.54 8.80 10.91
CA ASP A 287 5.81 9.15 10.27
C ASP A 287 6.85 9.65 11.26
N TRP A 288 6.44 9.92 12.51
CA TRP A 288 7.26 10.61 13.50
C TRP A 288 7.40 9.78 14.78
N PRO A 289 8.59 9.80 15.43
CA PRO A 289 8.76 9.25 16.77
C PRO A 289 7.87 9.96 17.81
N ASP A 290 7.56 9.24 18.88
CA ASP A 290 6.70 9.69 19.99
C ASP A 290 6.99 11.12 20.48
N GLU A 291 8.24 11.49 20.66
CA GLU A 291 8.60 12.83 21.14
C GLU A 291 8.18 13.94 20.16
N LEU A 292 8.26 13.69 18.86
CA LEU A 292 7.80 14.62 17.84
C LEU A 292 6.28 14.61 17.73
N CYS A 293 5.63 13.45 17.82
CA CYS A 293 4.18 13.35 17.92
C CYS A 293 3.63 14.18 19.08
N ARG A 294 4.24 14.09 20.26
CA ARG A 294 3.86 14.92 21.43
C ARG A 294 4.02 16.42 21.14
N LYS A 295 5.05 16.84 20.42
CA LYS A 295 5.23 18.25 20.02
C LYS A 295 4.19 18.71 19.01
N ILE A 296 3.89 17.90 17.99
CA ILE A 296 2.84 18.18 17.00
C ILE A 296 1.49 18.36 17.69
N LEU A 297 1.14 17.42 18.60
CA LEU A 297 -0.08 17.49 19.38
C LEU A 297 -0.10 18.69 20.33
N ALA A 298 1.00 18.99 21.03
CA ALA A 298 1.08 20.15 21.92
C ALA A 298 0.87 21.48 21.16
N ASN A 299 1.48 21.63 19.98
CA ASN A 299 1.29 22.80 19.13
C ASN A 299 -0.17 22.93 18.65
N THR A 300 -0.80 21.80 18.32
CA THR A 300 -2.23 21.76 17.94
C THR A 300 -3.11 22.19 19.11
N VAL A 301 -2.89 21.61 20.30
CA VAL A 301 -3.63 21.92 21.53
C VAL A 301 -3.48 23.39 21.93
N ALA A 302 -2.32 24.02 21.70
CA ALA A 302 -2.12 25.43 21.98
C ALA A 302 -3.03 26.37 21.15
N ALA A 303 -3.51 25.93 19.98
CA ALA A 303 -4.44 26.67 19.13
C ALA A 303 -5.92 26.34 19.42
N MET A 304 -6.19 25.30 20.22
CA MET A 304 -7.54 24.82 20.51
C MET A 304 -8.26 25.67 21.56
N ARG A 305 -9.59 25.80 21.41
CA ARG A 305 -10.46 26.39 22.43
C ARG A 305 -10.97 25.29 23.39
N PRO A 306 -10.67 25.33 24.70
CA PRO A 306 -11.16 24.36 25.66
C PRO A 306 -12.69 24.23 25.64
N GLY A 307 -13.20 23.00 25.70
CA GLY A 307 -14.63 22.71 25.63
C GLY A 307 -15.27 22.89 24.24
N TYR A 308 -14.51 23.32 23.23
CA TYR A 308 -15.00 23.56 21.87
C TYR A 308 -14.20 22.82 20.80
N SER A 309 -12.88 22.96 20.74
CA SER A 309 -12.11 22.31 19.68
C SER A 309 -11.97 20.80 19.96
N LYS A 310 -11.93 20.00 18.88
CA LYS A 310 -11.63 18.56 18.92
C LYS A 310 -10.37 18.28 18.10
N VAL A 311 -9.59 17.27 18.52
CA VAL A 311 -8.54 16.67 17.67
C VAL A 311 -9.08 15.35 17.14
N LEU A 312 -8.96 15.14 15.84
CA LEU A 312 -9.32 13.92 15.14
C LEU A 312 -8.04 13.30 14.59
N VAL A 313 -7.68 12.12 15.09
CA VAL A 313 -6.51 11.36 14.63
C VAL A 313 -7.01 10.18 13.83
N ASN A 314 -6.77 10.20 12.52
CA ASN A 314 -7.13 9.13 11.59
C ASN A 314 -5.86 8.42 11.14
N GLU A 315 -5.57 7.29 11.79
CA GLU A 315 -4.35 6.50 11.61
C GLU A 315 -4.71 5.02 11.49
N ASN A 316 -3.79 4.22 10.94
CA ASN A 316 -3.91 2.78 11.02
C ASN A 316 -3.72 2.32 12.48
N VAL A 317 -4.74 1.67 13.06
CA VAL A 317 -4.66 1.09 14.40
C VAL A 317 -4.34 -0.40 14.25
N ILE A 318 -3.11 -0.79 14.57
CA ILE A 318 -2.69 -2.19 14.52
C ILE A 318 -3.33 -2.92 15.71
N PRO A 319 -4.06 -4.02 15.49
CA PRO A 319 -4.67 -4.78 16.57
C PRO A 319 -3.60 -5.50 17.41
N ASP A 320 -3.88 -5.71 18.70
CA ASP A 320 -3.00 -6.46 19.61
C ASP A 320 -2.73 -7.90 19.14
N THR A 321 -3.67 -8.48 18.38
CA THR A 321 -3.57 -9.83 17.80
C THR A 321 -4.21 -9.87 16.41
N GLY A 322 -3.73 -10.77 15.54
CA GLY A 322 -4.34 -10.97 14.22
C GLY A 322 -4.02 -9.83 13.25
N ALA A 323 -2.78 -9.36 13.23
CA ALA A 323 -2.33 -8.37 12.25
C ALA A 323 -2.59 -8.87 10.83
N TYR A 324 -3.18 -8.02 10.00
CA TYR A 324 -3.58 -8.32 8.64
C TYR A 324 -2.83 -7.43 7.64
N TRP A 325 -2.77 -7.88 6.39
CA TRP A 325 -1.99 -7.23 5.33
C TRP A 325 -2.66 -6.02 4.67
N THR A 326 -3.99 -5.88 4.79
CA THR A 326 -4.81 -4.97 3.98
C THR A 326 -5.45 -3.84 4.76
#